data_AF-A0A1D6QCS2-F1
#
_entry.id   AF-A0A1D6QCS2-F1
#
_cell.length_a   1.000
_cell.length_b   1.000
_cell.length_c   1.000
_cell.angle_alpha   90.00
_cell.angle_beta   90.00
_cell.angle_gamma   90.00
#
_symmetry.space_group_name_H-M   'P 1'
#
loop_
_entity.id
_entity.type
_entity.pdbx_description
1 polymer ?
#
loop_
_entity_poly.entity_id
_entity_poly.type
_entity_poly.pdbx_seq_one_letter_code
_entity_poly.pdbx_strand_id
1 'polypeptide(L)'
;MVEVVRASVSLISKQWSNAMSLFHEKFSALPNLISTHGVESSSEDEFLSLLFGTRTSPALHHFLASSLGEAGLKRIAKAVDSAGRDIRGIITEHLQPAVEIISFRLAELRGLSRWRSRFQTIGLDGNLIDGVTESIGMLVVQVERFSRVAATVVYLFQNFFAWVLKSVRILLNEPTDQVPAANSELVVIFLKFLLDKDPIKQLLEADERIECDMDTARHVEQLVVFGGFTDTQFLEKSLVNQFNELEDSLKEAFLMPFTAISSQIQCQGLLPLYPVTSSATLSSSCSPTSISFYKDEDSSHEESSYSLTDYVCLKIPDGSLNKVNCIGVIKGSGNCCTTLSMMSLSGFLLHIPDGYECVDLSLYKDNQVVLLLSETSCSDSPGKSWMVMLQIENFSFMPLSGTFPANIYSLQKLVALDLQLDTDYGKVRSIPHTVSTPFAVSASRGVACVFSSRRHALVYILDEDEEAEGDETSDME
;
A
#
# COMPACT_ATOMS: atom_id res chain seq x y z
N MET A 1 -1.79 5.90 -6.74
CA MET A 1 -1.89 7.21 -7.40
C MET A 1 -1.42 8.36 -6.50
N VAL A 2 -2.00 8.56 -5.31
CA VAL A 2 -1.51 9.57 -4.34
C VAL A 2 0.00 9.40 -4.05
N GLU A 3 0.45 8.16 -3.83
CA GLU A 3 1.88 7.86 -3.65
C GLU A 3 2.74 8.19 -4.87
N VAL A 4 2.18 8.05 -6.09
CA VAL A 4 2.88 8.40 -7.34
C VAL A 4 3.10 9.91 -7.39
N VAL A 5 2.07 10.71 -7.08
CA VAL A 5 2.19 12.17 -7.01
C VAL A 5 3.27 12.58 -6.00
N ARG A 6 3.26 11.99 -4.80
CA ARG A 6 4.28 12.26 -3.76
C ARG A 6 5.69 11.92 -4.23
N ALA A 7 5.88 10.74 -4.84
CA ALA A 7 7.17 10.31 -5.35
C ALA A 7 7.66 11.20 -6.51
N SER A 8 6.76 11.59 -7.42
CA SER A 8 7.08 12.49 -8.53
C SER A 8 7.54 13.87 -8.03
N VAL A 9 6.83 14.48 -7.08
CA VAL A 9 7.19 15.78 -6.49
C VAL A 9 8.56 15.70 -5.79
N SER A 10 8.80 14.64 -5.01
CA SER A 10 10.10 14.43 -4.35
C SER A 10 11.24 14.23 -5.34
N LEU A 11 11.00 13.49 -6.43
CA LEU A 11 12.01 13.27 -7.47
C LEU A 11 12.33 14.57 -8.22
N ILE A 12 11.32 15.37 -8.57
CA ILE A 12 11.49 16.69 -9.19
C ILE A 12 12.34 17.59 -8.30
N SER A 13 12.02 17.68 -7.00
CA SER A 13 12.78 18.47 -6.02
C SER A 13 14.25 18.06 -6.01
N LYS A 14 14.51 16.76 -5.92
CA LYS A 14 15.86 16.20 -5.88
C LYS A 14 16.64 16.53 -7.16
N GLN A 15 16.04 16.34 -8.33
CA GLN A 15 16.73 16.60 -9.60
C GLN A 15 17.08 18.08 -9.76
N TRP A 16 16.14 18.97 -9.45
CA TRP A 16 16.36 20.41 -9.54
C TRP A 16 17.41 20.90 -8.54
N SER A 17 17.30 20.48 -7.27
CA SER A 17 18.23 20.87 -6.21
C SER A 17 19.67 20.42 -6.49
N ASN A 18 19.85 19.24 -7.10
CA ASN A 18 21.18 18.78 -7.53
C ASN A 18 21.77 19.68 -8.63
N ALA A 19 20.96 20.13 -9.59
CA ALA A 19 21.43 21.04 -10.64
C ALA A 19 21.73 22.44 -10.09
N MET A 20 20.85 23.00 -9.25
CA MET A 20 21.05 24.32 -8.66
C MET A 20 22.20 24.38 -7.65
N SER A 21 22.44 23.30 -6.88
CA SER A 21 23.61 23.27 -6.00
C SER A 21 24.92 23.42 -6.79
N LEU A 22 25.04 22.77 -7.95
CA LEU A 22 26.19 22.93 -8.84
C LEU A 22 26.28 24.35 -9.45
N PHE A 23 25.15 24.94 -9.83
CA PHE A 23 25.10 26.32 -10.31
C PHE A 23 25.58 27.30 -9.23
N HIS A 24 24.99 27.25 -8.04
CA HIS A 24 25.36 28.14 -6.94
C HIS A 24 26.79 27.91 -6.45
N GLU A 25 27.28 26.68 -6.38
CA GLU A 25 28.68 26.38 -6.02
C GLU A 25 29.65 27.17 -6.93
N LYS A 26 29.41 27.18 -8.23
CA LYS A 26 30.28 27.88 -9.19
C LYS A 26 30.04 29.38 -9.22
N PHE A 27 28.80 29.85 -9.17
CA PHE A 27 28.48 31.27 -9.24
C PHE A 27 28.75 32.03 -7.93
N SER A 28 28.83 31.34 -6.78
CA SER A 28 29.21 31.93 -5.49
C SER A 28 30.64 32.49 -5.45
N ALA A 29 31.50 32.09 -6.40
CA ALA A 29 32.85 32.64 -6.52
C ALA A 29 32.86 34.10 -6.99
N LEU A 30 31.84 34.54 -7.74
CA LEU A 30 31.80 35.85 -8.36
C LEU A 30 31.67 36.99 -7.32
N PRO A 31 30.73 36.97 -6.35
CA PRO A 31 30.66 37.99 -5.30
C PRO A 31 31.97 38.16 -4.52
N ASN A 32 32.66 37.04 -4.22
CA ASN A 32 33.95 37.07 -3.52
C ASN A 32 35.04 37.74 -4.35
N LEU A 33 35.07 37.52 -5.66
CA LEU A 33 36.00 38.18 -6.58
C LEU A 33 35.70 39.68 -6.70
N ILE A 34 34.42 40.05 -6.78
CA ILE A 34 33.99 41.47 -6.84
C ILE A 34 34.48 42.21 -5.59
N SER A 35 34.26 41.64 -4.40
CA SER A 35 34.71 42.21 -3.12
C SER A 35 36.25 42.32 -3.06
N THR A 36 36.97 41.28 -3.50
CA THR A 36 38.45 41.27 -3.51
C THR A 36 39.05 42.33 -4.44
N HIS A 37 38.35 42.66 -5.53
CA HIS A 37 38.76 43.70 -6.48
C HIS A 37 38.29 45.12 -6.07
N GLY A 38 37.62 45.27 -4.92
CA GLY A 38 37.25 46.58 -4.35
C GLY A 38 36.10 47.29 -5.08
N VAL A 39 35.21 46.55 -5.73
CA VAL A 39 34.08 47.08 -6.50
C VAL A 39 32.78 46.89 -5.70
N GLU A 40 31.95 47.94 -5.57
CA GLU A 40 30.63 47.89 -4.91
C GLU A 40 29.48 47.53 -5.89
N SER A 41 29.72 46.62 -6.83
CA SER A 41 28.69 46.18 -7.80
C SER A 41 28.04 44.87 -7.36
N SER A 42 26.77 44.64 -7.72
CA SER A 42 26.18 43.30 -7.62
C SER A 42 26.62 42.39 -8.77
N SER A 43 26.48 41.07 -8.61
CA SER A 43 26.69 40.11 -9.72
C SER A 43 25.80 40.44 -10.93
N GLU A 44 24.57 40.90 -10.67
CA GLU A 44 23.62 41.33 -11.71
C GLU A 44 24.19 42.51 -12.51
N ASP A 45 24.69 43.54 -11.83
CA ASP A 45 25.21 44.76 -12.46
C ASP A 45 26.43 44.47 -13.34
N GLU A 46 27.31 43.57 -12.90
CA GLU A 46 28.50 43.16 -13.65
C GLU A 46 28.12 42.43 -14.95
N PHE A 47 27.15 41.52 -14.89
CA PHE A 47 26.65 40.83 -16.08
C PHE A 47 25.84 41.75 -17.01
N LEU A 48 25.05 42.69 -16.47
CA LEU A 48 24.35 43.70 -17.27
C LEU A 48 25.36 44.62 -17.98
N SER A 49 26.41 45.03 -17.28
CA SER A 49 27.50 45.84 -17.83
C SER A 49 28.18 45.13 -19.00
N LEU A 50 28.45 43.82 -18.87
CA LEU A 50 28.96 42.99 -19.97
C LEU A 50 27.97 42.91 -21.14
N LEU A 51 26.67 42.75 -20.87
CA LEU A 51 25.63 42.65 -21.91
C LEU A 51 25.51 43.95 -22.72
N PHE A 52 25.60 45.11 -22.08
CA PHE A 52 25.55 46.42 -22.74
C PHE A 52 26.86 46.84 -23.42
N GLY A 53 27.87 45.95 -23.45
CA GLY A 53 29.12 46.17 -24.18
C GLY A 53 30.10 47.11 -23.48
N THR A 54 29.94 47.31 -22.17
CA THR A 54 30.98 47.98 -21.36
C THR A 54 32.17 47.04 -21.14
N ARG A 55 33.34 47.59 -20.74
CA ARG A 55 34.53 46.77 -20.49
C ARG A 55 34.25 45.76 -19.38
N THR A 56 34.57 44.49 -19.62
CA THR A 56 34.54 43.45 -18.60
C THR A 56 35.41 43.86 -17.41
N SER A 57 34.84 43.91 -16.21
CA SER A 57 35.61 44.22 -15.00
C SER A 57 36.70 43.16 -14.76
N PRO A 58 37.80 43.50 -14.06
CA PRO A 58 38.83 42.51 -13.72
C PRO A 58 38.28 41.29 -12.97
N ALA A 59 37.30 41.51 -12.08
CA ALA A 59 36.64 40.46 -11.32
C ALA A 59 35.83 39.52 -12.24
N LEU A 60 34.99 40.08 -13.11
CA LEU A 60 34.18 39.29 -14.04
C LEU A 60 35.06 38.58 -15.09
N HIS A 61 36.14 39.21 -15.53
CA HIS A 61 37.11 38.60 -16.43
C HIS A 61 37.80 37.39 -15.77
N HIS A 62 38.30 37.55 -14.55
CA HIS A 62 38.91 36.45 -13.80
C HIS A 62 37.90 35.31 -13.55
N PHE A 63 36.66 35.65 -13.21
CA PHE A 63 35.60 34.67 -13.05
C PHE A 63 35.34 33.88 -14.34
N LEU A 64 35.08 34.56 -15.46
CA LEU A 64 34.73 33.93 -16.73
C LEU A 64 35.89 33.14 -17.34
N ALA A 65 37.11 33.67 -17.29
CA ALA A 65 38.28 33.05 -17.92
C ALA A 65 38.92 31.94 -17.06
N SER A 66 38.89 32.06 -15.73
CA SER A 66 39.68 31.19 -14.84
C SER A 66 38.85 30.40 -13.84
N SER A 67 37.91 31.03 -13.12
CA SER A 67 37.13 30.33 -12.08
C SER A 67 36.02 29.44 -12.64
N LEU A 68 35.22 29.97 -13.57
CA LEU A 68 34.16 29.25 -14.26
C LEU A 68 34.73 28.49 -15.47
N GLY A 69 35.37 29.22 -16.38
CA GLY A 69 35.93 28.69 -17.62
C GLY A 69 34.90 28.03 -18.55
N GLU A 70 35.34 27.66 -19.76
CA GLU A 70 34.45 27.01 -20.74
C GLU A 70 33.98 25.62 -20.25
N ALA A 71 34.88 24.86 -19.62
CA ALA A 71 34.59 23.52 -19.12
C ALA A 71 33.60 23.52 -17.94
N GLY A 72 33.74 24.48 -17.01
CA GLY A 72 32.81 24.62 -15.89
C GLY A 72 31.44 25.06 -16.36
N LEU A 73 31.37 26.04 -17.26
CA LEU A 73 30.11 26.51 -17.86
C LEU A 73 29.37 25.38 -18.59
N LYS A 74 30.07 24.61 -19.46
CA LYS A 74 29.47 23.47 -20.16
C LYS A 74 28.96 22.38 -19.21
N ARG A 75 29.67 22.15 -18.09
CA ARG A 75 29.24 21.17 -17.08
C ARG A 75 27.95 21.61 -16.40
N ILE A 76 27.83 22.87 -15.99
CA ILE A 76 26.62 23.41 -15.36
C ILE A 76 25.46 23.41 -16.35
N ALA A 77 25.69 23.90 -17.57
CA ALA A 77 24.67 23.93 -18.62
C ALA A 77 24.10 22.53 -18.89
N LYS A 78 24.97 21.51 -19.01
CA LYS A 78 24.55 20.11 -19.17
C LYS A 78 23.76 19.59 -17.96
N ALA A 79 24.13 19.97 -16.74
CA ALA A 79 23.42 19.55 -15.54
C ALA A 79 21.99 20.15 -15.49
N VAL A 80 21.85 21.45 -15.76
CA VAL A 80 20.54 22.12 -15.82
C VAL A 80 19.68 21.56 -16.96
N ASP A 81 20.25 21.32 -18.14
CA ASP A 81 19.55 20.71 -19.28
C ASP A 81 19.07 19.29 -18.98
N SER A 82 19.89 18.49 -18.29
CA SER A 82 19.51 17.14 -17.86
C SER A 82 18.37 17.20 -16.85
N ALA A 83 18.51 18.01 -15.80
CA ALA A 83 17.47 18.18 -14.81
C ALA A 83 16.15 18.68 -15.43
N GLY A 84 16.21 19.67 -16.33
CA GLY A 84 15.03 20.16 -17.03
C GLY A 84 14.33 19.10 -17.88
N ARG A 85 15.10 18.22 -18.54
CA ARG A 85 14.55 17.09 -19.31
C ARG A 85 13.90 16.04 -18.40
N ASP A 86 14.57 15.70 -17.30
CA ASP A 86 14.08 14.72 -16.33
C ASP A 86 12.81 15.23 -15.65
N ILE A 87 12.79 16.50 -15.20
CA ILE A 87 11.61 17.15 -14.63
C ILE A 87 10.44 17.11 -15.61
N ARG A 88 10.67 17.50 -16.87
CA ARG A 88 9.62 17.43 -17.90
C ARG A 88 9.10 16.00 -18.07
N GLY A 89 9.98 15.01 -18.16
CA GLY A 89 9.60 13.60 -18.27
C GLY A 89 8.75 13.14 -17.08
N ILE A 90 9.17 13.45 -15.86
CA ILE A 90 8.42 13.11 -14.64
C ILE A 90 7.03 13.78 -14.65
N ILE A 91 6.94 15.04 -15.08
CA ILE A 91 5.66 15.74 -15.17
C ILE A 91 4.74 15.06 -16.18
N THR A 92 5.20 14.86 -17.41
CA THR A 92 4.37 14.38 -18.52
C THR A 92 4.03 12.89 -18.42
N GLU A 93 4.91 12.07 -17.88
CA GLU A 93 4.76 10.61 -17.84
C GLU A 93 4.17 10.11 -16.52
N HIS A 94 4.29 10.87 -15.42
CA HIS A 94 3.90 10.40 -14.09
C HIS A 94 2.97 11.36 -13.36
N LEU A 95 3.39 12.62 -13.15
CA LEU A 95 2.64 13.55 -12.29
C LEU A 95 1.30 13.94 -12.91
N GLN A 96 1.30 14.43 -14.14
CA GLN A 96 0.09 14.88 -14.84
C GLN A 96 -0.92 13.73 -15.02
N PRO A 97 -0.54 12.56 -15.58
CA PRO A 97 -1.47 11.44 -15.68
C PRO A 97 -2.00 10.98 -14.32
N ALA A 98 -1.18 11.04 -13.26
CA ALA A 98 -1.62 10.61 -11.95
C ALA A 98 -2.70 11.51 -11.36
N VAL A 99 -2.52 12.83 -11.47
CA VAL A 99 -3.49 13.82 -10.99
C VAL A 99 -4.78 13.75 -11.81
N GLU A 100 -4.70 13.55 -13.13
CA GLU A 100 -5.88 13.36 -13.98
C GLU A 100 -6.68 12.10 -13.63
N ILE A 101 -6.02 10.97 -13.40
CA ILE A 101 -6.69 9.73 -12.98
C ILE A 101 -7.35 9.91 -11.61
N ILE A 102 -6.69 10.57 -10.65
CA ILE A 102 -7.30 10.86 -9.35
C ILE A 102 -8.53 11.75 -9.54
N SER A 103 -8.42 12.81 -10.34
CA SER A 103 -9.52 13.72 -10.66
C SER A 103 -10.72 12.98 -11.26
N PHE A 104 -10.46 12.09 -12.24
CA PHE A 104 -11.50 11.27 -12.86
C PHE A 104 -12.22 10.37 -11.84
N ARG A 105 -11.49 9.66 -10.99
CA ARG A 105 -12.08 8.78 -9.97
C ARG A 105 -12.85 9.55 -8.91
N LEU A 106 -12.38 10.73 -8.52
CA LEU A 106 -13.10 11.61 -7.59
C LEU A 106 -14.37 12.17 -8.21
N ALA A 107 -14.38 12.47 -9.51
CA ALA A 107 -15.59 12.87 -10.22
C ALA A 107 -16.65 11.75 -10.25
N GLU A 108 -16.25 10.49 -10.47
CA GLU A 108 -17.15 9.33 -10.35
C GLU A 108 -17.69 9.21 -8.91
N LEU A 109 -16.81 9.31 -7.92
CA LEU A 109 -17.18 9.22 -6.50
C LEU A 109 -18.13 10.36 -6.09
N ARG A 110 -17.94 11.56 -6.63
CA ARG A 110 -18.86 12.70 -6.49
C ARG A 110 -20.23 12.42 -7.11
N GLY A 111 -20.28 11.69 -8.23
CA GLY A 111 -21.54 11.19 -8.80
C GLY A 111 -22.27 10.26 -7.84
N LEU A 112 -21.54 9.34 -7.21
CA LEU A 112 -22.10 8.40 -6.22
C LEU A 112 -22.56 9.09 -4.95
N SER A 113 -21.81 10.08 -4.44
CA SER A 113 -22.16 10.82 -3.22
C SER A 113 -23.47 11.61 -3.35
N ARG A 114 -23.87 11.95 -4.59
CA ARG A 114 -25.18 12.58 -4.86
C ARG A 114 -26.34 11.60 -4.70
N TRP A 115 -26.13 10.29 -4.82
CA TRP A 115 -27.17 9.28 -4.60
C TRP A 115 -27.29 8.91 -3.11
N ARG A 116 -27.75 9.90 -2.33
CA ARG A 116 -27.82 9.82 -0.86
C ARG A 116 -28.56 8.59 -0.33
N SER A 117 -29.67 8.19 -0.97
CA SER A 117 -30.45 7.04 -0.50
C SER A 117 -29.69 5.71 -0.52
N ARG A 118 -28.62 5.59 -1.31
CA ARG A 118 -27.77 4.39 -1.40
C ARG A 118 -26.47 4.55 -0.62
N PHE A 119 -25.81 5.70 -0.74
CA PHE A 119 -24.42 5.84 -0.31
C PHE A 119 -24.24 6.67 0.97
N GLN A 120 -25.24 7.43 1.39
CA GLN A 120 -25.14 8.17 2.66
C GLN A 120 -25.11 7.21 3.86
N THR A 121 -25.82 6.07 3.76
CA THR A 121 -25.84 5.03 4.81
C THR A 121 -24.48 4.38 5.03
N ILE A 122 -23.63 4.30 4.00
CA ILE A 122 -22.26 3.82 4.11
C ILE A 122 -21.26 4.94 4.40
N GLY A 123 -21.72 6.14 4.77
CA GLY A 123 -20.86 7.26 5.17
C GLY A 123 -20.22 8.06 4.03
N LEU A 124 -20.70 7.93 2.78
CA LEU A 124 -20.21 8.77 1.68
C LEU A 124 -20.83 10.17 1.76
N ASP A 125 -20.11 11.12 2.38
CA ASP A 125 -20.58 12.49 2.55
C ASP A 125 -20.41 13.33 1.28
N GLY A 126 -21.49 13.97 0.83
CA GLY A 126 -21.48 14.78 -0.39
C GLY A 126 -20.60 16.01 -0.31
N ASN A 127 -20.59 16.72 0.82
CA ASN A 127 -19.88 17.98 0.99
C ASN A 127 -18.36 17.75 1.09
N LEU A 128 -17.94 16.71 1.82
CA LEU A 128 -16.51 16.34 1.89
C LEU A 128 -15.99 15.91 0.52
N ILE A 129 -16.77 15.14 -0.25
CA ILE A 129 -16.39 14.74 -1.61
C ILE A 129 -16.38 15.93 -2.57
N ASP A 130 -17.28 16.90 -2.42
CA ASP A 130 -17.25 18.16 -3.17
C ASP A 130 -15.95 18.93 -2.88
N GLY A 131 -15.56 19.08 -1.61
CA GLY A 131 -14.30 19.74 -1.22
C GLY A 131 -13.05 19.02 -1.73
N VAL A 132 -13.03 17.68 -1.66
CA VAL A 132 -11.95 16.87 -2.24
C VAL A 132 -11.87 17.04 -3.77
N THR A 133 -13.02 17.11 -4.45
CA THR A 133 -13.09 17.32 -5.91
C THR A 133 -12.57 18.70 -6.30
N GLU A 134 -12.85 19.72 -5.49
CA GLU A 134 -12.30 21.06 -5.66
C GLU A 134 -10.78 21.07 -5.44
N SER A 135 -10.30 20.44 -4.36
CA SER A 135 -8.87 20.34 -4.04
C SER A 135 -8.05 19.66 -5.14
N ILE A 136 -8.55 18.56 -5.73
CA ILE A 136 -7.86 17.93 -6.86
C ILE A 136 -7.88 18.82 -8.11
N GLY A 137 -8.95 19.59 -8.34
CA GLY A 137 -9.03 20.55 -9.44
C GLY A 137 -7.98 21.65 -9.31
N MET A 138 -7.79 22.19 -8.11
CA MET A 138 -6.74 23.16 -7.81
C MET A 138 -5.34 22.57 -8.04
N LEU A 139 -5.12 21.31 -7.64
CA LEU A 139 -3.87 20.62 -7.88
C LEU A 139 -3.57 20.44 -9.39
N VAL A 140 -4.57 20.12 -10.22
CA VAL A 140 -4.41 20.04 -11.69
C VAL A 140 -3.89 21.38 -12.23
N VAL A 141 -4.49 22.50 -11.81
CA VAL A 141 -4.05 23.83 -12.25
C VAL A 141 -2.63 24.14 -11.78
N GLN A 142 -2.28 23.76 -10.55
CA GLN A 142 -0.93 23.96 -10.03
C GLN A 142 0.14 23.12 -10.76
N VAL A 143 -0.17 21.87 -11.12
CA VAL A 143 0.75 21.04 -11.93
C VAL A 143 0.98 21.66 -13.31
N GLU A 144 -0.09 22.14 -13.96
CA GLU A 144 0.03 22.80 -15.26
C GLU A 144 0.82 24.11 -15.18
N ARG A 145 0.58 24.93 -14.14
CA ARG A 145 1.36 26.14 -13.87
C ARG A 145 2.83 25.80 -13.65
N PHE A 146 3.12 24.80 -12.82
CA PHE A 146 4.48 24.36 -12.53
C PHE A 146 5.20 23.90 -13.80
N SER A 147 4.53 23.09 -14.64
CA SER A 147 5.04 22.62 -15.92
C SER A 147 5.47 23.78 -16.83
N ARG A 148 4.63 24.80 -16.96
CA ARG A 148 4.92 25.99 -17.78
C ARG A 148 6.11 26.78 -17.22
N VAL A 149 6.12 27.05 -15.92
CA VAL A 149 7.22 27.80 -15.29
C VAL A 149 8.53 27.03 -15.40
N ALA A 150 8.54 25.72 -15.13
CA ALA A 150 9.72 24.89 -15.27
C ALA A 150 10.28 24.94 -16.70
N ALA A 151 9.42 24.84 -17.72
CA ALA A 151 9.83 24.96 -19.11
C ALA A 151 10.45 26.34 -19.43
N THR A 152 9.82 27.42 -18.97
CA THR A 152 10.33 28.79 -19.15
C THR A 152 11.67 29.00 -18.46
N VAL A 153 11.82 28.54 -17.22
CA VAL A 153 13.05 28.68 -16.44
C VAL A 153 14.21 27.95 -17.12
N VAL A 154 14.01 26.69 -17.52
CA VAL A 154 15.02 25.90 -18.24
C VAL A 154 15.44 26.60 -19.53
N TYR A 155 14.48 27.15 -20.27
CA TYR A 155 14.77 27.90 -21.50
C TYR A 155 15.58 29.17 -21.25
N LEU A 156 15.27 29.92 -20.19
CA LEU A 156 16.03 31.12 -19.82
C LEU A 156 17.46 30.79 -19.40
N PHE A 157 17.67 29.68 -18.67
CA PHE A 157 19.02 29.17 -18.38
C PHE A 157 19.80 28.81 -19.65
N GLN A 158 19.16 28.11 -20.60
CA GLN A 158 19.79 27.76 -21.89
C GLN A 158 20.24 29.00 -22.66
N ASN A 159 19.37 30.01 -22.75
CA ASN A 159 19.69 31.27 -23.42
C ASN A 159 20.83 32.01 -22.71
N PHE A 160 20.81 32.06 -21.38
CA PHE A 160 21.87 32.67 -20.58
C PHE A 160 23.21 31.95 -20.78
N PHE A 161 23.26 30.62 -20.67
CA PHE A 161 24.51 29.88 -20.85
C PHE A 161 25.06 29.97 -22.27
N ALA A 162 24.21 30.01 -23.30
CA ALA A 162 24.64 30.26 -24.67
C ALA A 162 25.32 31.64 -24.80
N TRP A 163 24.73 32.68 -24.18
CA TRP A 163 25.32 34.01 -24.14
C TRP A 163 26.65 34.04 -23.38
N VAL A 164 26.71 33.50 -22.16
CA VAL A 164 27.95 33.47 -21.36
C VAL A 164 29.04 32.69 -22.08
N LEU A 165 28.70 31.58 -22.76
CA LEU A 165 29.67 30.79 -23.51
C LEU A 165 30.29 31.60 -24.65
N LYS A 166 29.46 32.38 -25.36
CA LYS A 166 29.92 33.31 -26.40
C LYS A 166 30.86 34.35 -25.79
N SER A 167 30.51 34.93 -24.65
CA SER A 167 31.34 35.91 -23.94
C SER A 167 32.69 35.32 -23.50
N VAL A 168 32.71 34.12 -22.93
CA VAL A 168 33.94 33.41 -22.55
C VAL A 168 34.85 33.19 -23.77
N ARG A 169 34.31 32.73 -24.89
CA ARG A 169 35.11 32.52 -26.12
C ARG A 169 35.68 33.81 -26.69
N ILE A 170 34.91 34.90 -26.67
CA ILE A 170 35.40 36.22 -27.10
C ILE A 170 36.56 36.67 -26.20
N LEU A 171 36.46 36.50 -24.88
CA LEU A 171 37.54 36.84 -23.95
C LEU A 171 38.81 35.99 -24.15
N LEU A 172 38.65 34.73 -24.56
CA LEU A 172 39.75 33.80 -24.84
C LEU A 172 40.28 33.88 -26.28
N ASN A 173 39.74 34.78 -27.13
CA ASN A 173 40.03 34.86 -28.57
C ASN A 173 39.80 33.54 -29.34
N GLU A 174 38.78 32.78 -28.94
CA GLU A 174 38.35 31.53 -29.58
C GLU A 174 37.22 31.75 -30.60
N PRO A 175 37.08 30.89 -31.63
CA PRO A 175 36.04 31.04 -32.65
C PRO A 175 34.62 30.88 -32.08
N THR A 176 33.74 31.82 -32.42
CA THR A 176 32.35 31.88 -31.92
C THR A 176 31.31 31.27 -32.88
N ASP A 177 31.71 30.86 -34.09
CA ASP A 177 30.79 30.48 -35.17
C ASP A 177 29.88 29.27 -34.84
N GLN A 178 30.26 28.48 -33.84
CA GLN A 178 29.51 27.30 -33.39
C GLN A 178 28.57 27.57 -32.20
N VAL A 179 28.57 28.78 -31.63
CA VAL A 179 27.74 29.10 -30.47
C VAL A 179 26.38 29.65 -30.94
N PRO A 180 25.25 29.10 -30.49
CA PRO A 180 23.93 29.62 -30.82
C PRO A 180 23.79 31.11 -30.48
N ALA A 181 23.03 31.85 -31.31
CA ALA A 181 22.69 33.23 -31.00
C ALA A 181 21.77 33.28 -29.78
N ALA A 182 22.15 34.05 -28.76
CA ALA A 182 21.34 34.29 -27.58
C ALA A 182 20.52 35.58 -27.74
N ASN A 183 19.28 35.57 -27.25
CA ASN A 183 18.43 36.74 -27.18
C ASN A 183 18.79 37.57 -25.94
N SER A 184 19.21 38.82 -26.15
CA SER A 184 19.63 39.74 -25.09
C SER A 184 18.50 40.13 -24.13
N GLU A 185 17.26 40.25 -24.60
CA GLU A 185 16.11 40.57 -23.74
C GLU A 185 15.87 39.46 -22.71
N LEU A 186 15.98 38.20 -23.16
CA LEU A 186 15.88 37.04 -22.29
C LEU A 186 17.04 36.95 -21.30
N VAL A 187 18.23 37.43 -21.66
CA VAL A 187 19.36 37.54 -20.71
C VAL A 187 19.02 38.56 -19.62
N VAL A 188 18.45 39.73 -19.96
CA VAL A 188 18.02 40.71 -18.95
C VAL A 188 16.97 40.11 -18.01
N ILE A 189 16.00 39.37 -18.54
CA ILE A 189 14.99 38.67 -17.73
C ILE A 189 15.66 37.65 -16.80
N PHE A 190 16.59 36.84 -17.32
CA PHE A 190 17.33 35.87 -16.50
C PHE A 190 18.08 36.56 -15.35
N LEU A 191 18.81 37.63 -15.64
CA LEU A 191 19.62 38.34 -14.64
C LEU A 191 18.75 38.91 -13.51
N LYS A 192 17.59 39.49 -13.84
CA LYS A 192 16.67 40.07 -12.85
C LYS A 192 15.88 39.06 -12.03
N PHE A 193 15.56 37.91 -12.60
CA PHE A 193 14.56 37.00 -12.03
C PHE A 193 15.05 35.58 -11.72
N LEU A 194 16.24 35.18 -12.18
CA LEU A 194 16.75 33.82 -12.04
C LEU A 194 18.20 33.71 -11.54
N LEU A 195 18.97 34.82 -11.55
CA LEU A 195 20.36 34.77 -11.08
C LEU A 195 20.45 34.42 -9.59
N ASP A 196 19.65 35.13 -8.78
CA ASP A 196 19.62 34.99 -7.31
C ASP A 196 18.30 34.39 -6.79
N LYS A 197 17.36 34.06 -7.68
CA LYS A 197 16.02 33.55 -7.34
C LYS A 197 15.79 32.19 -7.99
N ASP A 198 15.12 31.31 -7.27
CA ASP A 198 14.76 29.96 -7.74
C ASP A 198 13.23 29.78 -7.75
N PRO A 199 12.54 30.18 -8.84
CA PRO A 199 11.09 30.06 -8.92
C PRO A 199 10.60 28.60 -9.00
N ILE A 200 11.42 27.66 -9.47
CA ILE A 200 11.05 26.23 -9.47
C ILE A 200 10.98 25.73 -8.03
N LYS A 201 12.00 26.01 -7.22
CA LYS A 201 11.98 25.65 -5.79
C LYS A 201 10.86 26.36 -5.03
N GLN A 202 10.63 27.64 -5.32
CA GLN A 202 9.54 28.39 -4.70
C GLN A 202 8.16 27.76 -5.01
N LEU A 203 7.89 27.44 -6.27
CA LEU A 203 6.63 26.80 -6.65
C LEU A 203 6.50 25.37 -6.12
N LEU A 204 7.60 24.66 -5.89
CA LEU A 204 7.57 23.29 -5.42
C LEU A 204 7.39 23.20 -3.90
N GLU A 205 8.19 23.94 -3.12
CA GLU A 205 8.40 23.73 -1.68
C GLU A 205 8.32 25.00 -0.83
N ALA A 206 7.88 26.15 -1.34
CA ALA A 206 7.81 27.36 -0.51
C ALA A 206 6.89 27.16 0.72
N ASP A 207 7.43 27.48 1.89
CA ASP A 207 6.67 27.65 3.14
C ASP A 207 5.99 29.03 3.19
N GLU A 208 6.55 30.02 2.48
CA GLU A 208 6.01 31.36 2.37
C GLU A 208 4.98 31.47 1.23
N ARG A 209 4.06 32.44 1.35
CA ARG A 209 3.06 32.72 0.30
C ARG A 209 3.77 33.19 -0.97
N ILE A 210 3.41 32.56 -2.09
CA ILE A 210 3.90 32.92 -3.41
C ILE A 210 3.13 34.16 -3.88
N GLU A 211 3.84 35.23 -4.20
CA GLU A 211 3.23 36.44 -4.74
C GLU A 211 2.51 36.12 -6.07
N CYS A 212 1.22 36.46 -6.12
CA CYS A 212 0.42 36.39 -7.32
C CYS A 212 0.19 37.79 -7.86
N ASP A 213 0.24 37.91 -9.19
CA ASP A 213 -0.08 39.16 -9.87
C ASP A 213 -1.54 39.59 -9.59
N MET A 214 -1.76 40.89 -9.37
CA MET A 214 -3.06 41.44 -8.96
C MET A 214 -4.15 41.18 -10.01
N ASP A 215 -3.81 41.21 -11.29
CA ASP A 215 -4.77 40.93 -12.37
C ASP A 215 -5.15 39.46 -12.38
N THR A 216 -4.18 38.58 -12.15
CA THR A 216 -4.41 37.12 -12.01
C THR A 216 -5.30 36.81 -10.80
N ALA A 217 -5.01 37.40 -9.64
CA ALA A 217 -5.82 37.22 -8.43
C ALA A 217 -7.28 37.66 -8.66
N ARG A 218 -7.47 38.83 -9.27
CA ARG A 218 -8.81 39.33 -9.63
C ARG A 218 -9.52 38.42 -10.62
N HIS A 219 -8.80 37.83 -11.57
CA HIS A 219 -9.39 36.89 -12.51
C HIS A 219 -9.86 35.61 -11.82
N VAL A 220 -9.09 35.07 -10.87
CA VAL A 220 -9.49 33.92 -10.06
C VAL A 220 -10.75 34.22 -9.25
N GLU A 221 -10.84 35.40 -8.62
CA GLU A 221 -12.05 35.84 -7.91
C GLU A 221 -13.28 35.92 -8.82
N GLN A 222 -13.11 36.37 -10.07
CA GLN A 222 -14.20 36.40 -11.05
C GLN A 222 -14.67 35.00 -11.44
N LEU A 223 -13.75 34.04 -11.53
CA LEU A 223 -14.09 32.65 -11.89
C LEU A 223 -15.00 31.99 -10.86
N VAL A 224 -14.94 32.40 -9.58
CA VAL A 224 -15.86 31.90 -8.54
C VAL A 224 -17.32 32.11 -8.94
N VAL A 225 -17.65 33.25 -9.54
CA VAL A 225 -19.02 33.58 -10.00
C VAL A 225 -19.48 32.64 -11.13
N PHE A 226 -18.54 32.07 -11.89
CA PHE A 226 -18.79 31.12 -12.97
C PHE A 226 -18.71 29.65 -12.53
N GLY A 227 -18.67 29.38 -11.22
CA GLY A 227 -18.54 28.03 -10.68
C GLY A 227 -17.10 27.50 -10.65
N GLY A 228 -16.12 28.42 -10.64
CA GLY A 228 -14.73 28.12 -10.31
C GLY A 228 -14.53 27.77 -8.83
N PHE A 229 -13.27 27.61 -8.43
CA PHE A 229 -12.93 27.18 -7.08
C PHE A 229 -13.26 28.24 -6.01
N THR A 230 -13.70 27.81 -4.85
CA THR A 230 -14.04 28.64 -3.69
C THR A 230 -12.79 29.20 -3.00
N ASP A 231 -11.70 28.42 -2.96
CA ASP A 231 -10.39 28.91 -2.51
C ASP A 231 -9.71 29.68 -3.65
N THR A 232 -9.65 31.00 -3.52
CA THR A 232 -8.98 31.90 -4.47
C THR A 232 -7.49 32.06 -4.21
N GLN A 233 -7.00 31.63 -3.04
CA GLN A 233 -5.60 31.75 -2.62
C GLN A 233 -4.77 30.53 -2.99
N PHE A 234 -5.35 29.55 -3.69
CA PHE A 234 -4.65 28.32 -4.06
C PHE A 234 -3.38 28.58 -4.88
N LEU A 235 -3.31 29.66 -5.68
CA LEU A 235 -2.13 30.08 -6.44
C LEU A 235 -1.00 30.66 -5.56
N GLU A 236 -1.29 31.08 -4.34
CA GLU A 236 -0.29 31.55 -3.38
C GLU A 236 0.42 30.39 -2.67
N LYS A 237 -0.02 29.15 -2.88
CA LYS A 237 0.53 27.94 -2.27
C LYS A 237 1.54 27.27 -3.20
N SER A 238 2.52 26.60 -2.60
CA SER A 238 3.40 25.68 -3.29
C SER A 238 2.67 24.39 -3.69
N LEU A 239 3.24 23.66 -4.66
CA LEU A 239 2.70 22.40 -5.14
C LEU A 239 2.63 21.35 -4.02
N VAL A 240 3.65 21.29 -3.16
CA VAL A 240 3.66 20.40 -1.98
C VAL A 240 2.54 20.76 -1.02
N ASN A 241 2.34 22.04 -0.70
CA ASN A 241 1.27 22.47 0.21
C ASN A 241 -0.11 22.15 -0.37
N GLN A 242 -0.32 22.41 -1.66
CA GLN A 242 -1.60 22.06 -2.32
C GLN A 242 -1.86 20.55 -2.33
N PHE A 243 -0.81 19.75 -2.52
CA PHE A 243 -0.93 18.29 -2.47
C PHE A 243 -1.22 17.76 -1.06
N ASN A 244 -0.60 18.34 -0.03
CA ASN A 244 -0.85 17.97 1.36
C ASN A 244 -2.30 18.26 1.78
N GLU A 245 -2.85 19.42 1.39
CA GLU A 245 -4.25 19.76 1.64
C GLU A 245 -5.21 18.77 0.97
N LEU A 246 -4.92 18.34 -0.26
CA LEU A 246 -5.69 17.30 -0.93
C LEU A 246 -5.62 15.98 -0.15
N GLU A 247 -4.43 15.60 0.31
CA GLU A 247 -4.23 14.36 1.06
C GLU A 247 -5.02 14.34 2.37
N ASP A 248 -5.01 15.46 3.11
CA ASP A 248 -5.74 15.57 4.36
C ASP A 248 -7.26 15.58 4.14
N SER A 249 -7.72 16.27 3.08
CA SER A 249 -9.13 16.22 2.67
C SER A 249 -9.57 14.81 2.28
N LEU A 250 -8.70 14.05 1.59
CA LEU A 250 -8.96 12.65 1.24
C LEU A 250 -9.05 11.76 2.47
N LYS A 251 -8.16 11.94 3.46
CA LYS A 251 -8.18 11.19 4.72
C LYS A 251 -9.48 11.44 5.47
N GLU A 252 -9.92 12.68 5.58
CA GLU A 252 -11.18 13.04 6.22
C GLU A 252 -12.38 12.40 5.51
N ALA A 253 -12.47 12.58 4.19
CA ALA A 253 -13.57 12.03 3.40
C ALA A 253 -13.64 10.50 3.45
N PHE A 254 -12.49 9.80 3.45
CA PHE A 254 -12.44 8.33 3.48
C PHE A 254 -12.51 7.72 4.88
N LEU A 255 -12.36 8.52 5.93
CA LEU A 255 -12.63 8.08 7.30
C LEU A 255 -14.14 7.91 7.56
N MET A 256 -14.97 8.70 6.87
CA MET A 256 -16.42 8.67 7.07
C MET A 256 -17.06 7.31 6.77
N PRO A 257 -16.73 6.60 5.67
CA PRO A 257 -17.22 5.24 5.46
C PRO A 257 -16.80 4.25 6.53
N PHE A 258 -15.55 4.34 7.00
CA PHE A 258 -15.06 3.47 8.07
C PHE A 258 -15.88 3.66 9.36
N THR A 259 -16.09 4.91 9.78
CA THR A 259 -16.86 5.22 11.00
C THR A 259 -18.34 4.84 10.85
N ALA A 260 -18.95 5.12 9.70
CA ALA A 260 -20.34 4.78 9.44
C ALA A 260 -20.57 3.26 9.44
N ILE A 261 -19.75 2.50 8.71
CA ILE A 261 -19.89 1.04 8.61
C ILE A 261 -19.56 0.39 9.95
N SER A 262 -18.46 0.77 10.61
CA SER A 262 -18.07 0.17 11.90
C SER A 262 -19.13 0.40 12.99
N SER A 263 -19.80 1.55 13.01
CA SER A 263 -20.91 1.81 13.95
C SER A 263 -22.14 0.92 13.72
N GLN A 264 -22.30 0.36 12.52
CA GLN A 264 -23.38 -0.55 12.16
C GLN A 264 -23.04 -2.02 12.44
N ILE A 265 -21.75 -2.34 12.62
CA ILE A 265 -21.32 -3.70 12.99
C ILE A 265 -21.62 -3.93 14.47
N GLN A 266 -22.69 -4.68 14.73
CA GLN A 266 -23.11 -5.06 16.08
C GLN A 266 -22.82 -6.54 16.33
N CYS A 267 -22.31 -6.86 17.52
CA CYS A 267 -22.17 -8.25 17.95
C CYS A 267 -23.57 -8.84 18.17
N GLN A 268 -24.00 -9.74 17.29
CA GLN A 268 -25.31 -10.39 17.39
C GLN A 268 -25.33 -11.52 18.44
N GLY A 269 -24.18 -12.12 18.73
CA GLY A 269 -24.11 -13.26 19.64
C GLY A 269 -22.68 -13.58 20.05
N LEU A 270 -22.55 -14.15 21.25
CA LEU A 270 -21.29 -14.59 21.81
C LEU A 270 -21.44 -16.05 22.24
N LEU A 271 -20.55 -16.91 21.73
CA LEU A 271 -20.57 -18.35 21.97
C LEU A 271 -19.38 -18.77 22.84
N PRO A 272 -19.56 -18.94 24.16
CA PRO A 272 -18.49 -19.42 25.02
C PRO A 272 -18.23 -20.91 24.77
N LEU A 273 -17.03 -21.25 24.28
CA LEU A 273 -16.71 -22.61 23.83
C LEU A 273 -16.32 -23.55 24.98
N TYR A 274 -15.27 -23.21 25.73
CA TYR A 274 -14.75 -24.00 26.85
C TYR A 274 -13.95 -23.14 27.85
N PRO A 275 -13.79 -23.57 29.11
CA PRO A 275 -12.90 -22.92 30.07
C PRO A 275 -11.44 -23.33 29.83
N VAL A 276 -10.50 -22.39 29.95
CA VAL A 276 -9.08 -22.70 30.02
C VAL A 276 -8.69 -22.85 31.50
N THR A 277 -8.34 -24.05 31.93
CA THR A 277 -7.84 -24.29 33.30
C THR A 277 -6.34 -24.02 33.35
N SER A 278 -5.88 -23.33 34.39
CA SER A 278 -4.48 -22.86 34.55
C SER A 278 -3.43 -23.96 34.68
N SER A 279 -3.83 -25.25 34.63
CA SER A 279 -2.94 -26.40 34.76
C SER A 279 -2.38 -26.89 33.42
N ALA A 280 -2.93 -26.45 32.28
CA ALA A 280 -2.27 -26.62 30.99
C ALA A 280 -1.08 -25.67 30.98
N THR A 281 0.14 -26.21 31.05
CA THR A 281 1.38 -25.45 30.91
C THR A 281 1.24 -24.49 29.72
N LEU A 282 1.41 -23.19 29.98
CA LEU A 282 1.39 -22.08 29.01
C LEU A 282 2.56 -22.15 28.00
N SER A 283 2.89 -23.34 27.49
CA SER A 283 3.84 -23.53 26.41
C SER A 283 3.18 -23.16 25.08
N SER A 284 2.89 -21.87 24.87
CA SER A 284 2.59 -21.19 23.59
C SER A 284 1.77 -21.90 22.49
N SER A 285 1.07 -23.00 22.76
CA SER A 285 0.33 -23.74 21.76
C SER A 285 -1.08 -23.18 21.71
N CYS A 286 -1.32 -22.30 20.73
CA CYS A 286 -2.69 -22.10 20.27
C CYS A 286 -3.29 -23.48 20.02
N SER A 287 -4.43 -23.78 20.65
CA SER A 287 -5.21 -24.97 20.32
C SER A 287 -5.51 -24.94 18.82
N PRO A 288 -5.18 -25.99 18.07
CA PRO A 288 -5.35 -25.99 16.63
C PRO A 288 -6.83 -25.73 16.30
N THR A 289 -7.05 -24.71 15.47
CA THR A 289 -8.38 -24.19 15.11
C THR A 289 -8.38 -23.91 13.63
N SER A 290 -9.38 -24.44 12.92
CA SER A 290 -9.60 -24.22 11.50
C SER A 290 -11.01 -23.67 11.29
N ILE A 291 -11.11 -22.62 10.49
CA ILE A 291 -12.37 -21.95 10.16
C ILE A 291 -12.49 -21.89 8.65
N SER A 292 -13.59 -22.37 8.11
CA SER A 292 -13.93 -22.25 6.69
C SER A 292 -15.42 -22.03 6.51
N PHE A 293 -15.81 -21.60 5.31
CA PHE A 293 -17.20 -21.48 4.91
C PHE A 293 -17.39 -22.14 3.55
N TYR A 294 -18.55 -22.74 3.33
CA TYR A 294 -18.92 -23.36 2.06
C TYR A 294 -20.23 -22.76 1.57
N LYS A 295 -20.38 -22.68 0.26
CA LYS A 295 -21.62 -22.27 -0.38
C LYS A 295 -22.51 -23.49 -0.50
N ASP A 296 -23.76 -23.41 -0.05
CA ASP A 296 -24.70 -24.51 -0.24
C ASP A 296 -25.07 -24.59 -1.73
N GLU A 297 -24.85 -25.75 -2.37
CA GLU A 297 -25.17 -25.96 -3.79
C GLU A 297 -26.69 -26.14 -4.05
N ASP A 298 -27.48 -26.41 -3.00
CA ASP A 298 -28.90 -26.75 -3.11
C ASP A 298 -29.85 -25.54 -3.29
N SER A 299 -29.34 -24.30 -3.35
CA SER A 299 -30.17 -23.11 -3.61
C SER A 299 -30.51 -22.98 -5.11
N SER A 300 -31.19 -23.98 -5.65
CA SER A 300 -31.91 -23.85 -6.91
C SER A 300 -33.20 -23.07 -6.64
N HIS A 301 -33.36 -21.96 -7.37
CA HIS A 301 -34.51 -21.04 -7.35
C HIS A 301 -34.46 -19.90 -6.31
N GLU A 302 -33.70 -18.86 -6.64
CA GLU A 302 -34.00 -17.41 -6.54
C GLU A 302 -32.68 -16.63 -6.41
N GLU A 303 -32.41 -15.68 -7.30
CA GLU A 303 -31.15 -14.92 -7.44
C GLU A 303 -30.78 -14.02 -6.24
N SER A 304 -31.34 -14.21 -5.04
CA SER A 304 -31.22 -13.24 -3.95
C SER A 304 -30.77 -13.75 -2.58
N SER A 305 -30.52 -15.05 -2.39
CA SER A 305 -29.89 -15.52 -1.15
C SER A 305 -28.99 -16.72 -1.37
N TYR A 306 -27.69 -16.48 -1.50
CA TYR A 306 -26.70 -17.56 -1.33
C TYR A 306 -26.65 -17.91 0.17
N SER A 307 -27.04 -19.13 0.55
CA SER A 307 -26.77 -19.61 1.91
C SER A 307 -25.32 -20.07 1.99
N LEU A 308 -24.61 -19.49 2.95
CA LEU A 308 -23.27 -19.88 3.34
C LEU A 308 -23.37 -20.67 4.63
N THR A 309 -22.63 -21.77 4.70
CA THR A 309 -22.50 -22.57 5.91
C THR A 309 -21.08 -22.40 6.45
N ASP A 310 -20.98 -21.89 7.68
CA ASP A 310 -19.73 -21.69 8.39
C ASP A 310 -19.38 -22.93 9.21
N TYR A 311 -18.12 -23.38 9.13
CA TYR A 311 -17.59 -24.45 9.96
C TYR A 311 -16.41 -23.96 10.79
N VAL A 312 -16.43 -24.32 12.08
CA VAL A 312 -15.33 -24.10 13.00
C VAL A 312 -14.95 -25.45 13.58
N CYS A 313 -13.73 -25.90 13.28
CA CYS A 313 -13.14 -27.11 13.85
C CYS A 313 -12.05 -26.69 14.82
N LEU A 314 -12.00 -27.29 16.01
CA LEU A 314 -11.06 -26.92 17.06
C LEU A 314 -10.70 -28.09 17.96
N LYS A 315 -9.44 -28.19 18.41
CA LYS A 315 -9.04 -29.12 19.48
C LYS A 315 -9.41 -28.53 20.83
N ILE A 316 -10.06 -29.33 21.66
CA ILE A 316 -10.42 -28.99 23.03
C ILE A 316 -9.22 -29.35 23.93
N PRO A 317 -8.67 -28.40 24.71
CA PRO A 317 -7.55 -28.68 25.61
C PRO A 317 -7.91 -29.75 26.64
N ASP A 318 -6.97 -30.66 26.92
CA ASP A 318 -7.18 -31.71 27.92
C ASP A 318 -7.45 -31.12 29.31
N GLY A 319 -8.45 -31.66 30.00
CA GLY A 319 -8.89 -31.14 31.30
C GLY A 319 -9.85 -29.95 31.21
N SER A 320 -10.11 -29.41 30.01
CA SER A 320 -11.28 -28.57 29.77
C SER A 320 -12.52 -29.46 29.56
N LEU A 321 -13.64 -29.11 30.19
CA LEU A 321 -14.91 -29.85 30.12
C LEU A 321 -14.91 -31.28 30.69
N ASN A 322 -13.90 -31.67 31.49
CA ASN A 322 -13.69 -33.04 31.99
C ASN A 322 -13.57 -34.10 30.87
N LYS A 323 -13.13 -33.69 29.68
CA LYS A 323 -12.86 -34.59 28.54
C LYS A 323 -11.37 -34.51 28.19
N VAL A 324 -10.86 -35.58 27.59
CA VAL A 324 -9.47 -35.69 27.12
C VAL A 324 -9.53 -35.96 25.61
N ASN A 325 -8.57 -35.43 24.87
CA ASN A 325 -8.32 -35.71 23.46
C ASN A 325 -9.55 -35.57 22.55
N CYS A 326 -10.25 -34.44 22.69
CA CYS A 326 -11.49 -34.17 21.95
C CYS A 326 -11.32 -33.07 20.90
N ILE A 327 -11.98 -33.24 19.76
CA ILE A 327 -12.15 -32.22 18.72
C ILE A 327 -13.61 -31.77 18.72
N GLY A 328 -13.84 -30.47 18.64
CA GLY A 328 -15.17 -29.89 18.43
C GLY A 328 -15.33 -29.42 17.00
N VAL A 329 -16.43 -29.81 16.35
CA VAL A 329 -16.85 -29.27 15.06
C VAL A 329 -18.17 -28.54 15.26
N ILE A 330 -18.21 -27.27 14.90
CA ILE A 330 -19.38 -26.39 14.98
C ILE A 330 -19.75 -25.97 13.57
N LYS A 331 -21.02 -26.10 13.24
CA LYS A 331 -21.66 -25.68 12.00
C LYS A 331 -22.64 -24.57 12.30
N GLY A 332 -22.50 -23.44 11.61
CA GLY A 332 -23.44 -22.32 11.66
C GLY A 332 -24.00 -22.04 10.28
N SER A 333 -25.30 -21.75 10.19
CA SER A 333 -25.86 -21.19 8.96
C SER A 333 -25.62 -19.68 8.95
N GLY A 334 -24.89 -19.19 7.96
CA GLY A 334 -24.47 -17.80 7.78
C GLY A 334 -25.61 -16.83 7.42
N ASN A 335 -26.87 -17.26 7.51
CA ASN A 335 -28.03 -16.39 7.34
C ASN A 335 -28.28 -15.58 8.63
N CYS A 336 -27.32 -14.71 8.97
CA CYS A 336 -27.29 -13.84 10.16
C CYS A 336 -28.29 -12.67 10.12
N CYS A 337 -29.29 -12.70 9.24
CA CYS A 337 -30.20 -11.58 9.01
C CYS A 337 -31.33 -11.47 10.05
N THR A 338 -31.44 -12.39 11.02
CA THR A 338 -32.49 -12.33 12.05
C THR A 338 -31.97 -12.81 13.40
N THR A 339 -32.56 -12.30 14.49
CA THR A 339 -32.34 -12.76 15.88
C THR A 339 -32.62 -14.25 16.10
N LEU A 340 -33.21 -14.93 15.12
CA LEU A 340 -33.43 -16.38 15.07
C LEU A 340 -32.18 -17.16 14.58
N SER A 341 -31.17 -16.47 14.04
CA SER A 341 -29.93 -17.07 13.51
C SER A 341 -29.08 -17.78 14.57
N MET A 342 -29.06 -17.30 15.82
CA MET A 342 -28.37 -18.03 16.91
C MET A 342 -28.99 -19.40 17.22
N MET A 343 -30.18 -19.71 16.68
CA MET A 343 -30.82 -21.02 16.82
C MET A 343 -30.38 -22.04 15.76
N SER A 344 -29.59 -21.65 14.75
CA SER A 344 -29.12 -22.56 13.68
C SER A 344 -27.73 -23.16 13.94
N LEU A 345 -27.10 -22.80 15.06
CA LEU A 345 -25.81 -23.38 15.44
C LEU A 345 -26.00 -24.82 15.85
N SER A 346 -25.17 -25.69 15.30
CA SER A 346 -25.12 -27.09 15.66
C SER A 346 -23.68 -27.56 15.71
N GLY A 347 -23.41 -28.64 16.42
CA GLY A 347 -22.05 -29.16 16.51
C GLY A 347 -22.02 -30.56 17.08
N PHE A 348 -20.84 -31.16 17.03
CA PHE A 348 -20.57 -32.43 17.69
C PHE A 348 -19.15 -32.40 18.27
N LEU A 349 -18.89 -33.33 19.18
CA LEU A 349 -17.57 -33.59 19.72
C LEU A 349 -17.11 -34.96 19.25
N LEU A 350 -15.85 -35.04 18.86
CA LEU A 350 -15.19 -36.27 18.44
C LEU A 350 -14.07 -36.60 19.42
N HIS A 351 -14.15 -37.75 20.07
CA HIS A 351 -13.11 -38.29 20.93
C HIS A 351 -12.13 -39.10 20.10
N ILE A 352 -10.84 -38.77 20.20
CA ILE A 352 -9.77 -39.49 19.51
C ILE A 352 -9.37 -40.70 20.37
N PRO A 353 -9.14 -41.89 19.77
CA PRO A 353 -8.82 -43.10 20.53
C PRO A 353 -7.61 -42.98 21.45
N ASP A 354 -7.66 -43.71 22.56
CA ASP A 354 -6.54 -43.85 23.48
C ASP A 354 -5.32 -44.42 22.74
N GLY A 355 -4.18 -43.72 22.81
CA GLY A 355 -2.95 -44.09 22.08
C GLY A 355 -2.59 -43.12 20.93
N TYR A 356 -3.45 -42.18 20.59
CA TYR A 356 -3.18 -41.13 19.61
C TYR A 356 -3.36 -39.75 20.21
N GLU A 357 -2.65 -38.74 19.72
CA GLU A 357 -2.87 -37.33 20.04
C GLU A 357 -3.11 -36.53 18.75
N CYS A 358 -4.13 -35.67 18.72
CA CYS A 358 -4.28 -34.71 17.62
C CYS A 358 -3.24 -33.59 17.73
N VAL A 359 -2.34 -33.52 16.76
CA VAL A 359 -1.30 -32.49 16.66
C VAL A 359 -1.86 -31.22 16.03
N ASP A 360 -2.63 -31.35 14.95
CA ASP A 360 -3.25 -30.24 14.24
C ASP A 360 -4.47 -30.73 13.42
N LEU A 361 -5.27 -29.79 12.92
CA LEU A 361 -6.44 -30.07 12.09
C LEU A 361 -6.69 -28.95 11.08
N SER A 362 -7.27 -29.31 9.93
CA SER A 362 -7.71 -28.33 8.94
C SER A 362 -8.96 -28.81 8.22
N LEU A 363 -9.90 -27.89 7.98
CA LEU A 363 -11.00 -28.12 7.05
C LEU A 363 -10.44 -28.24 5.61
N TYR A 364 -11.04 -29.13 4.82
CA TYR A 364 -10.72 -29.44 3.42
C TYR A 364 -12.02 -29.48 2.59
N LYS A 365 -11.95 -29.74 1.28
CA LYS A 365 -13.08 -29.68 0.31
C LYS A 365 -14.39 -30.23 0.89
N ASP A 366 -15.52 -29.61 0.52
CA ASP A 366 -16.89 -30.15 0.67
C ASP A 366 -17.14 -30.95 1.96
N ASN A 367 -17.20 -30.26 3.09
CA ASN A 367 -17.47 -30.86 4.40
C ASN A 367 -16.44 -31.93 4.83
N GLN A 368 -15.16 -31.80 4.45
CA GLN A 368 -14.09 -32.68 4.94
C GLN A 368 -13.22 -31.99 6.01
N VAL A 369 -12.75 -32.77 6.98
CA VAL A 369 -11.72 -32.34 7.94
C VAL A 369 -10.54 -33.28 7.81
N VAL A 370 -9.34 -32.72 7.67
CA VAL A 370 -8.09 -33.47 7.74
C VAL A 370 -7.50 -33.31 9.13
N LEU A 371 -7.32 -34.42 9.83
CA LEU A 371 -6.70 -34.52 11.13
C LEU A 371 -5.27 -35.01 10.99
N LEU A 372 -4.36 -34.37 11.72
CA LEU A 372 -2.99 -34.82 11.87
C LEU A 372 -2.84 -35.43 13.27
N LEU A 373 -2.67 -36.74 13.34
CA LEU A 373 -2.55 -37.51 14.58
C LEU A 373 -1.12 -38.01 14.77
N SER A 374 -0.65 -38.08 16.01
CA SER A 374 0.62 -38.71 16.38
C SER A 374 0.36 -39.83 17.38
N GLU A 375 1.05 -40.95 17.21
CA GLU A 375 0.94 -42.08 18.14
C GLU A 375 1.68 -41.77 19.45
N THR A 376 0.98 -41.86 20.58
CA THR A 376 1.55 -41.70 21.92
C THR A 376 2.16 -43.03 22.33
N SER A 377 3.40 -43.30 21.91
CA SER A 377 4.01 -44.63 22.07
C SER A 377 4.21 -45.03 23.53
N CYS A 378 3.82 -46.26 23.84
CA CYS A 378 4.38 -47.04 24.93
C CYS A 378 5.44 -47.98 24.28
N SER A 379 6.73 -47.65 24.44
CA SER A 379 7.96 -48.38 24.02
C SER A 379 8.58 -48.12 22.62
N ASP A 380 9.89 -47.82 22.63
CA ASP A 380 11.03 -47.89 21.68
C ASP A 380 10.89 -47.90 20.13
N SER A 381 9.71 -47.73 19.52
CA SER A 381 9.59 -47.51 18.07
C SER A 381 9.64 -46.02 17.70
N PRO A 382 10.15 -45.66 16.50
CA PRO A 382 10.03 -44.28 16.01
C PRO A 382 8.54 -43.96 15.84
N GLY A 383 8.04 -42.97 16.59
CA GLY A 383 6.62 -42.64 16.64
C GLY A 383 6.05 -42.41 15.24
N LYS A 384 5.03 -43.18 14.88
CA LYS A 384 4.32 -43.03 13.61
C LYS A 384 3.27 -41.92 13.76
N SER A 385 3.03 -41.21 12.66
CA SER A 385 1.97 -40.22 12.59
C SER A 385 0.99 -40.58 11.49
N TRP A 386 -0.21 -40.04 11.57
CA TRP A 386 -1.31 -40.39 10.67
C TRP A 386 -2.00 -39.12 10.19
N MET A 387 -2.32 -39.09 8.90
CA MET A 387 -3.19 -38.08 8.31
C MET A 387 -4.52 -38.73 8.00
N VAL A 388 -5.58 -38.27 8.65
CA VAL A 388 -6.92 -38.85 8.59
C VAL A 388 -7.86 -37.84 7.96
N MET A 389 -8.47 -38.18 6.82
CA MET A 389 -9.48 -37.34 6.19
C MET A 389 -10.87 -37.85 6.58
N LEU A 390 -11.65 -37.03 7.28
CA LEU A 390 -12.99 -37.35 7.77
C LEU A 390 -14.06 -36.61 6.96
N GLN A 391 -15.15 -37.30 6.62
CA GLN A 391 -16.36 -36.69 6.08
C GLN A 391 -17.24 -36.21 7.24
N ILE A 392 -17.47 -34.90 7.33
CA ILE A 392 -18.27 -34.29 8.41
C ILE A 392 -19.75 -34.71 8.31
N GLU A 393 -20.25 -35.03 7.11
CA GLU A 393 -21.63 -35.46 6.87
C GLU A 393 -22.00 -36.79 7.54
N ASN A 394 -21.00 -37.63 7.83
CA ASN A 394 -21.20 -38.90 8.52
C ASN A 394 -21.56 -38.73 10.00
N PHE A 395 -21.45 -37.51 10.55
CA PHE A 395 -21.68 -37.24 11.97
C PHE A 395 -23.01 -36.51 12.20
N SER A 396 -23.73 -36.89 13.28
CA SER A 396 -24.98 -36.24 13.64
C SER A 396 -24.73 -34.92 14.40
N PHE A 397 -25.11 -33.80 13.80
CA PHE A 397 -25.05 -32.48 14.42
C PHE A 397 -26.12 -32.30 15.49
N MET A 398 -25.72 -31.96 16.72
CA MET A 398 -26.64 -31.60 17.79
C MET A 398 -26.82 -30.07 17.84
N PRO A 399 -28.05 -29.56 18.03
CA PRO A 399 -28.29 -28.12 18.10
C PRO A 399 -27.68 -27.51 19.38
N LEU A 400 -27.01 -26.38 19.22
CA LEU A 400 -26.46 -25.57 20.31
C LEU A 400 -27.47 -24.49 20.70
N SER A 401 -27.99 -24.54 21.92
CA SER A 401 -28.95 -23.54 22.41
C SER A 401 -28.26 -22.19 22.64
N GLY A 402 -28.70 -21.14 21.95
CA GLY A 402 -28.15 -19.77 22.04
C GLY A 402 -28.48 -18.99 23.32
N THR A 403 -29.27 -19.54 24.23
CA THR A 403 -29.51 -18.92 25.55
C THR A 403 -28.57 -19.53 26.57
N PHE A 404 -27.55 -18.76 26.96
CA PHE A 404 -26.55 -19.19 27.95
C PHE A 404 -26.84 -18.52 29.30
N PRO A 405 -27.28 -19.28 30.32
CA PRO A 405 -27.14 -18.82 31.69
C PRO A 405 -25.64 -18.60 31.95
N ALA A 406 -25.31 -17.55 32.71
CA ALA A 406 -23.94 -17.34 33.17
C ALA A 406 -23.40 -18.65 33.78
N ASN A 407 -22.28 -19.14 33.25
CA ASN A 407 -21.50 -20.32 33.69
C ASN A 407 -21.68 -21.67 32.95
N ILE A 408 -22.41 -21.75 31.81
CA ILE A 408 -22.44 -22.99 31.00
C ILE A 408 -21.73 -22.78 29.65
N TYR A 409 -20.73 -23.61 29.37
CA TYR A 409 -20.00 -23.63 28.09
C TYR A 409 -20.76 -24.45 27.05
N SER A 410 -20.83 -23.96 25.81
CA SER A 410 -21.65 -24.55 24.74
C SER A 410 -21.27 -26.00 24.44
N LEU A 411 -19.97 -26.28 24.40
CA LEU A 411 -19.45 -27.61 24.09
C LEU A 411 -19.68 -28.62 25.22
N GLN A 412 -19.97 -28.16 26.46
CA GLN A 412 -20.29 -29.06 27.57
C GLN A 412 -21.59 -29.84 27.34
N LYS A 413 -22.52 -29.29 26.56
CA LYS A 413 -23.82 -29.91 26.26
C LYS A 413 -23.73 -30.99 25.18
N LEU A 414 -22.63 -31.07 24.45
CA LEU A 414 -22.46 -32.02 23.35
C LEU A 414 -21.99 -33.38 23.87
N VAL A 415 -22.60 -34.45 23.36
CA VAL A 415 -22.13 -35.82 23.56
C VAL A 415 -20.90 -36.04 22.69
N ALA A 416 -19.84 -36.65 23.26
CA ALA A 416 -18.66 -37.02 22.49
C ALA A 416 -18.94 -38.33 21.75
N LEU A 417 -18.64 -38.35 20.45
CA LEU A 417 -18.67 -39.53 19.59
C LEU A 417 -17.25 -40.10 19.53
N ASP A 418 -17.11 -41.42 19.67
CA ASP A 418 -15.80 -42.06 19.57
C ASP A 418 -15.39 -42.21 18.10
N LEU A 419 -14.22 -41.69 17.73
CA LEU A 419 -13.67 -41.88 16.39
C LEU A 419 -13.18 -43.32 16.25
N GLN A 420 -13.78 -44.09 15.35
CA GLN A 420 -13.25 -45.39 14.94
C GLN A 420 -12.33 -45.17 13.74
N LEU A 421 -11.06 -45.60 13.87
CA LEU A 421 -10.05 -45.51 12.80
C LEU A 421 -10.20 -46.62 11.74
N ASP A 422 -11.15 -47.56 11.94
CA ASP A 422 -11.54 -48.53 10.91
C ASP A 422 -12.13 -47.80 9.70
N THR A 423 -11.93 -48.38 8.51
CA THR A 423 -12.13 -47.84 7.15
C THR A 423 -13.48 -47.19 6.81
N ASP A 424 -14.41 -47.14 7.75
CA ASP A 424 -15.79 -46.67 7.54
C ASP A 424 -15.93 -45.14 7.55
N TYR A 425 -14.93 -44.37 8.02
CA TYR A 425 -15.05 -42.90 8.20
C TYR A 425 -14.10 -42.02 7.36
N GLY A 426 -13.19 -42.61 6.59
CA GLY A 426 -12.45 -41.90 5.53
C GLY A 426 -11.04 -42.41 5.22
N LYS A 427 -10.30 -41.66 4.38
CA LYS A 427 -8.98 -42.04 3.86
C LYS A 427 -7.91 -41.74 4.91
N VAL A 428 -7.19 -42.77 5.32
CA VAL A 428 -6.10 -42.72 6.31
C VAL A 428 -4.76 -42.92 5.61
N ARG A 429 -3.78 -42.05 5.88
CA ARG A 429 -2.41 -42.18 5.36
C ARG A 429 -1.40 -42.22 6.51
N SER A 430 -0.52 -43.22 6.52
CA SER A 430 0.58 -43.30 7.49
C SER A 430 1.75 -42.40 7.09
N ILE A 431 2.30 -41.68 8.05
CA ILE A 431 3.49 -40.85 7.91
C ILE A 431 4.62 -41.51 8.73
N PRO A 432 5.73 -41.93 8.12
CA PRO A 432 6.81 -42.67 8.78
C PRO A 432 7.70 -41.79 9.69
N HIS A 433 7.22 -40.59 10.04
CA HIS A 433 7.93 -39.61 10.86
C HIS A 433 7.00 -39.04 11.92
N THR A 434 7.59 -38.60 13.03
CA THR A 434 6.89 -37.73 13.99
C THR A 434 6.56 -36.41 13.31
N VAL A 435 5.39 -35.85 13.63
CA VAL A 435 4.88 -34.63 12.99
C VAL A 435 4.75 -33.50 14.00
N SER A 436 4.77 -32.27 13.50
CA SER A 436 4.73 -31.05 14.28
C SER A 436 3.87 -29.99 13.60
N THR A 437 3.32 -29.07 14.39
CA THR A 437 2.60 -27.89 13.89
C THR A 437 3.57 -26.92 13.17
N PRO A 438 3.12 -26.17 12.15
CA PRO A 438 1.75 -26.07 11.65
C PRO A 438 1.42 -27.09 10.55
N PHE A 439 0.16 -27.50 10.46
CA PHE A 439 -0.40 -28.26 9.35
C PHE A 439 -1.07 -27.32 8.35
N ALA A 440 -0.83 -27.52 7.06
CA ALA A 440 -1.42 -26.68 6.01
C ALA A 440 -2.07 -27.54 4.93
N VAL A 441 -3.29 -27.18 4.53
CA VAL A 441 -4.05 -27.89 3.49
C VAL A 441 -4.54 -26.91 2.44
N SER A 442 -4.50 -27.30 1.18
CA SER A 442 -5.02 -26.55 0.04
C SER A 442 -6.13 -27.33 -0.66
N ALA A 443 -7.37 -26.91 -0.45
CA ALA A 443 -8.55 -27.48 -1.12
C ALA A 443 -8.48 -27.32 -2.64
N SER A 444 -8.09 -26.14 -3.15
CA SER A 444 -8.07 -25.88 -4.61
C SER A 444 -6.99 -26.65 -5.36
N ARG A 445 -5.93 -27.08 -4.66
CA ARG A 445 -4.80 -27.81 -5.26
C ARG A 445 -4.79 -29.29 -4.89
N GLY A 446 -5.62 -29.72 -3.95
CA GLY A 446 -5.67 -31.10 -3.49
C GLY A 446 -4.39 -31.56 -2.78
N VAL A 447 -3.73 -30.66 -2.03
CA VAL A 447 -2.44 -30.96 -1.37
C VAL A 447 -2.46 -30.63 0.12
N ALA A 448 -1.67 -31.37 0.90
CA ALA A 448 -1.39 -31.09 2.31
C ALA A 448 0.12 -30.99 2.53
N CYS A 449 0.54 -30.16 3.48
CA CYS A 449 1.92 -30.01 3.92
C CYS A 449 2.02 -30.27 5.42
N VAL A 450 2.93 -31.17 5.79
CA VAL A 450 3.18 -31.61 7.16
C VAL A 450 4.65 -31.39 7.49
N PHE A 451 4.95 -30.92 8.70
CA PHE A 451 6.34 -30.77 9.16
C PHE A 451 6.75 -31.94 10.04
N SER A 452 7.79 -32.68 9.66
CA SER A 452 8.36 -33.71 10.55
C SER A 452 9.41 -33.16 11.52
N SER A 453 10.00 -32.01 11.20
CA SER A 453 10.88 -31.25 12.10
C SER A 453 10.87 -29.77 11.72
N ARG A 454 11.51 -28.92 12.53
CA ARG A 454 11.59 -27.46 12.27
C ARG A 454 12.12 -27.06 10.87
N ARG A 455 12.78 -27.96 10.16
CA ARG A 455 13.35 -27.69 8.82
C ARG A 455 12.99 -28.74 7.77
N HIS A 456 12.06 -29.65 8.07
CA HIS A 456 11.69 -30.72 7.16
C HIS A 456 10.18 -30.73 6.96
N ALA A 457 9.78 -30.40 5.72
CA ALA A 457 8.39 -30.36 5.29
C ALA A 457 8.15 -31.45 4.24
N LEU A 458 7.04 -32.15 4.40
CA LEU A 458 6.54 -33.20 3.52
C LEU A 458 5.29 -32.66 2.84
N VAL A 459 5.16 -32.87 1.53
CA VAL A 459 3.98 -32.46 0.77
C VAL A 459 3.30 -33.71 0.21
N TYR A 460 2.01 -33.83 0.49
CA TYR A 460 1.17 -34.94 0.10
C TYR A 460 0.11 -34.48 -0.87
N ILE A 461 -0.11 -35.23 -1.94
CA ILE A 461 -1.27 -35.09 -2.82
C ILE A 461 -2.41 -35.90 -2.21
N LEU A 462 -3.50 -35.24 -1.84
CA LEU A 462 -4.64 -35.82 -1.13
C LEU A 462 -5.58 -36.59 -2.06
N ASP A 463 -5.65 -36.16 -3.33
CA ASP A 463 -6.56 -36.72 -4.33
C ASP A 463 -6.03 -38.04 -4.95
N GLU A 464 -4.74 -38.39 -4.76
CA GLU A 464 -4.13 -39.63 -5.27
C GLU A 464 -4.05 -40.70 -4.16
N ASP A 465 -4.46 -41.93 -4.48
CA ASP A 465 -4.21 -43.11 -3.64
C ASP A 465 -2.77 -43.57 -3.88
N GLU A 466 -1.96 -43.66 -2.82
CA GLU A 466 -0.59 -44.18 -2.95
C GLU A 466 -0.68 -45.67 -3.32
N GLU A 467 -0.17 -46.04 -4.50
CA GLU A 467 0.05 -47.45 -4.85
C GLU A 467 1.00 -48.03 -3.80
N ALA A 468 0.52 -48.98 -3.00
CA ALA A 468 1.33 -49.65 -2.01
C ALA A 468 2.44 -50.45 -2.74
N GLU A 469 3.65 -49.89 -2.84
CA GLU A 469 4.83 -50.70 -3.11
C GLU A 469 5.00 -51.64 -1.91
N GLY A 470 4.71 -52.92 -2.13
CA GLY A 470 4.87 -53.96 -1.13
C GLY A 470 6.33 -54.08 -0.71
N ASP A 471 6.58 -54.01 0.60
CA ASP A 471 7.82 -54.47 1.21
C ASP A 471 8.02 -55.96 0.86
N GLU A 472 8.84 -56.26 -0.16
CA GLU A 472 9.48 -57.57 -0.28
C GLU A 472 10.52 -57.68 0.85
N THR A 473 10.10 -58.24 1.98
CA THR A 473 11.02 -58.80 2.97
C THR A 473 11.81 -59.92 2.29
N SER A 474 13.07 -59.64 1.96
CA SER A 474 14.04 -60.63 1.53
C SER A 474 14.37 -61.55 2.71
N ASP A 475 13.64 -62.66 2.84
CA ASP A 475 14.07 -63.78 3.67
C ASP A 475 15.28 -64.45 3.00
N MET A 476 16.39 -64.46 3.72
CA MET A 476 17.56 -65.28 3.43
C MET A 476 17.24 -66.75 3.74
N GLU A 477 17.45 -67.62 2.76
CA GLU A 477 18.07 -68.95 2.96
C GLU A 477 19.32 -69.06 2.08
#